data_AF-A0A9D8KJ56-F1
#
_entry.id   AF-A0A9D8KJ56-F1
#
_cell.length_a   1.000
_cell.length_b   1.000
_cell.length_c   1.000
_cell.angle_alpha   90.00
_cell.angle_beta   90.00
_cell.angle_gamma   90.00
#
_symmetry.space_group_name_H-M   'P 1'
#
loop_
_entity.id
_entity.type
_entity.pdbx_description
1 polymer ?
#
loop_
_entity_poly.entity_id
_entity_poly.type
_entity_poly.pdbx_seq_one_letter_code
_entity_poly.pdbx_strand_id
1 'polypeptide(L)'
;LDGNYWICRAKGEVLTRCDKRLDIGALLPIDAYKFGMQVPGQIKAAFNRANAGTAQKIYDAIIVEYSKAIYNKLSQTNHYDVARLEGSLLDNLPDFDLEELVISYIQVKYDYYVLSNSIASKSTTIKVECEFLSRDLKRVRKAVVQVKGRKAEALDALQFADFTQNGYEVFLFAPEVLNADKVDNIVVITPSELINFYENYKAILPDSITQWENLY
;
A
#
# COMPACT_ATOMS: atom_id res chain seq x y z
N LEU A 1 21.30 -3.37 -11.28
CA LEU A 1 19.93 -2.79 -11.43
C LEU A 1 19.76 -1.49 -10.64
N ASP A 2 20.82 -0.97 -9.98
CA ASP A 2 20.90 0.36 -9.37
C ASP A 2 19.71 0.72 -8.45
N GLY A 3 19.20 -0.26 -7.69
CA GLY A 3 18.06 -0.06 -6.79
C GLY A 3 16.73 0.28 -7.46
N ASN A 4 16.62 0.12 -8.79
CA ASN A 4 15.39 0.40 -9.53
C ASN A 4 14.58 -0.87 -9.77
N TYR A 5 13.25 -0.71 -9.78
CA TYR A 5 12.31 -1.68 -10.30
C TYR A 5 12.29 -1.64 -11.83
N TRP A 6 12.09 -2.81 -12.43
CA TRP A 6 11.99 -3.01 -13.86
C TRP A 6 10.74 -3.83 -14.15
N ILE A 7 10.01 -3.45 -15.19
CA ILE A 7 8.93 -4.28 -15.71
C ILE A 7 9.46 -5.09 -16.89
N CYS A 8 9.24 -6.39 -16.85
CA CYS A 8 9.83 -7.32 -17.80
C CYS A 8 8.77 -8.25 -18.40
N ARG A 9 8.93 -8.58 -19.67
CA ARG A 9 8.13 -9.59 -20.38
C ARG A 9 9.04 -10.67 -20.96
N ALA A 10 8.74 -11.94 -20.69
CA ALA A 10 9.39 -13.06 -21.35
C ALA A 10 9.04 -13.10 -22.85
N LYS A 11 10.07 -13.26 -23.70
CA LYS A 11 9.90 -13.31 -25.17
C LYS A 11 9.78 -14.73 -25.73
N GLY A 12 10.03 -15.74 -24.91
CA GLY A 12 10.05 -17.12 -25.34
C GLY A 12 10.47 -18.05 -24.20
N GLU A 13 10.97 -19.22 -24.58
CA GLU A 13 11.36 -20.27 -23.64
C GLU A 13 12.71 -19.99 -23.00
N VAL A 14 12.95 -20.68 -21.87
CA VAL A 14 14.23 -20.67 -21.19
C VAL A 14 15.26 -21.40 -22.05
N LEU A 15 16.39 -20.76 -22.31
CA LEU A 15 17.52 -21.33 -23.02
C LEU A 15 18.56 -21.80 -22.01
N THR A 16 18.94 -23.07 -22.07
CA THR A 16 20.06 -23.58 -21.28
C THR A 16 21.37 -23.15 -21.91
N ARG A 17 22.22 -22.48 -21.14
CA ARG A 17 23.53 -22.03 -21.62
C ARG A 17 24.63 -22.44 -20.66
N CYS A 18 25.60 -23.17 -21.19
CA CYS A 18 26.86 -23.40 -20.52
C CYS A 18 27.77 -22.18 -20.74
N ASP A 19 28.16 -21.51 -19.67
CA ASP A 19 29.01 -20.32 -19.69
C ASP A 19 29.94 -20.36 -18.49
N LYS A 20 31.21 -19.98 -18.65
CA LYS A 20 32.22 -20.06 -17.58
C LYS A 20 31.83 -19.31 -16.30
N ARG A 21 30.95 -18.30 -16.38
CA ARG A 21 30.43 -17.55 -15.23
C ARG A 21 29.20 -18.19 -14.59
N LEU A 22 28.40 -18.93 -15.36
CA LEU A 22 27.12 -19.51 -14.93
C LEU A 22 27.20 -21.03 -14.67
N ASP A 23 28.32 -21.67 -15.06
CA ASP A 23 28.50 -23.12 -15.18
C ASP A 23 27.48 -23.75 -16.14
N ILE A 24 26.25 -23.96 -15.68
CA ILE A 24 25.06 -24.21 -16.51
C ILE A 24 23.95 -23.29 -16.02
N GLY A 25 23.62 -22.26 -16.81
CA GLY A 25 22.62 -21.26 -16.48
C GLY A 25 21.34 -21.38 -17.32
N ALA A 26 20.22 -20.98 -16.71
CA ALA A 26 18.96 -20.73 -17.40
C ALA A 26 18.90 -19.26 -17.87
N LEU A 27 18.85 -19.05 -19.19
CA LEU A 27 18.71 -17.72 -19.79
C LEU A 27 17.28 -17.54 -20.31
N LEU A 28 16.53 -16.61 -19.73
CA LEU A 28 15.20 -16.23 -20.23
C LEU A 28 15.32 -14.94 -21.04
N PRO A 29 15.08 -14.95 -22.37
CA PRO A 29 15.02 -13.73 -23.16
C PRO A 29 13.84 -12.86 -22.70
N ILE A 30 14.11 -11.60 -22.36
CA ILE A 30 13.09 -10.65 -21.89
C ILE A 30 13.15 -9.32 -22.66
N ASP A 31 12.00 -8.68 -22.80
CA ASP A 31 11.92 -7.22 -22.96
C ASP A 31 11.89 -6.61 -21.56
N ALA A 32 12.70 -5.59 -21.28
CA ALA A 32 12.83 -5.00 -19.95
C ALA A 32 12.84 -3.48 -20.02
N TYR A 33 11.99 -2.84 -19.22
CA TYR A 33 11.85 -1.39 -19.17
C TYR A 33 12.05 -0.89 -17.75
N LYS A 34 12.89 0.16 -17.61
CA LYS A 34 13.15 0.79 -16.31
C LYS A 34 11.87 1.46 -15.83
N PHE A 35 11.42 1.09 -14.64
CA PHE A 35 10.26 1.72 -14.02
C PHE A 35 10.67 2.88 -13.11
N GLY A 36 11.58 2.63 -12.15
CA GLY A 36 12.00 3.63 -11.16
C GLY A 36 12.05 3.06 -9.75
N MET A 37 12.01 3.93 -8.73
CA MET A 37 12.13 3.53 -7.31
C MET A 37 10.77 3.42 -6.59
N GLN A 38 9.72 4.05 -7.11
CA GLN A 38 8.41 4.17 -6.45
C GLN A 38 7.34 3.35 -7.17
N VAL A 39 7.28 2.05 -6.87
CA VAL A 39 6.20 1.14 -7.29
C VAL A 39 5.13 1.01 -6.19
N PRO A 40 3.92 0.53 -6.51
CA PRO A 40 2.90 0.14 -5.53
C PRO A 40 3.43 -0.66 -4.35
N GLY A 41 2.88 -0.40 -3.16
CA GLY A 41 3.33 -1.02 -1.91
C GLY A 41 3.32 -2.55 -1.95
N GLN A 42 2.28 -3.15 -2.51
CA GLN A 42 2.16 -4.61 -2.65
C GLN A 42 3.26 -5.22 -3.53
N ILE A 43 3.71 -4.49 -4.58
CA ILE A 43 4.84 -4.91 -5.41
C ILE A 43 6.13 -4.83 -4.59
N LYS A 44 6.39 -3.73 -3.87
CA LYS A 44 7.58 -3.59 -2.99
C LYS A 44 7.64 -4.72 -1.95
N ALA A 45 6.51 -5.00 -1.29
CA ALA A 45 6.39 -6.03 -0.28
C ALA A 45 6.71 -7.43 -0.83
N ALA A 46 6.43 -7.70 -2.10
CA ALA A 46 6.74 -8.97 -2.73
C ALA A 46 8.25 -9.26 -2.86
N PHE A 47 9.09 -8.22 -2.91
CA PHE A 47 10.55 -8.33 -2.94
C PHE A 47 11.19 -8.38 -1.54
N ASN A 48 10.53 -7.83 -0.52
CA ASN A 48 11.11 -7.62 0.82
C ASN A 48 10.78 -8.73 1.84
N ARG A 49 10.50 -9.97 1.41
CA ARG A 49 10.19 -11.04 2.36
C ARG A 49 11.40 -11.40 3.23
N ALA A 50 11.18 -11.43 4.55
CA ALA A 50 12.20 -11.78 5.56
C ALA A 50 12.94 -13.12 5.31
N ASN A 51 12.34 -14.04 4.54
CA ASN A 51 12.91 -15.35 4.22
C ASN A 51 13.49 -15.46 2.81
N ALA A 52 13.90 -14.35 2.18
CA ALA A 52 14.66 -14.35 0.93
C ALA A 52 13.99 -15.13 -0.23
N GLY A 53 12.68 -14.96 -0.41
CA GLY A 53 11.99 -15.51 -1.58
C GLY A 53 12.56 -14.90 -2.86
N THR A 54 13.24 -15.69 -3.67
CA THR A 54 13.86 -15.24 -4.94
C THR A 54 12.83 -14.93 -6.03
N ALA A 55 11.61 -15.45 -5.89
CA ALA A 55 10.48 -15.18 -6.76
C ALA A 55 9.16 -15.27 -6.00
N GLN A 56 8.20 -14.43 -6.38
CA GLN A 56 6.83 -14.48 -5.89
C GLN A 56 5.87 -14.23 -7.06
N LYS A 57 4.76 -14.97 -7.06
CA LYS A 57 3.63 -14.67 -7.95
C LYS A 57 2.61 -13.78 -7.23
N ILE A 58 2.21 -12.70 -7.89
CA ILE A 58 1.13 -11.81 -7.44
C ILE A 58 -0.10 -12.15 -8.30
N TYR A 59 -1.22 -12.40 -7.65
CA TYR A 59 -2.49 -12.78 -8.30
C TYR A 59 -3.56 -11.70 -8.21
N ASP A 60 -3.23 -10.58 -7.56
CA ASP A 60 -4.15 -9.46 -7.41
C ASP A 60 -4.47 -8.87 -8.78
N ALA A 61 -5.75 -8.91 -9.15
CA ALA A 61 -6.21 -8.46 -10.46
C ALA A 61 -5.87 -6.99 -10.71
N ILE A 62 -5.94 -6.14 -9.67
CA ILE A 62 -5.63 -4.71 -9.77
C ILE A 62 -4.15 -4.53 -10.09
N ILE A 63 -3.25 -5.26 -9.41
CA ILE A 63 -1.81 -5.22 -9.70
C ILE A 63 -1.49 -5.77 -11.09
N VAL A 64 -2.22 -6.78 -11.54
CA VAL A 64 -2.03 -7.37 -12.89
C VAL A 64 -2.41 -6.36 -13.97
N GLU A 65 -3.59 -5.74 -13.88
CA GLU A 65 -4.02 -4.71 -14.85
C GLU A 65 -3.11 -3.47 -14.81
N TYR A 66 -2.68 -3.05 -13.61
CA TYR A 66 -1.65 -2.03 -13.44
C TYR A 66 -0.38 -2.39 -14.21
N SER A 67 0.13 -3.61 -14.02
CA SER A 67 1.38 -4.04 -14.66
C SER A 67 1.26 -4.05 -16.18
N LYS A 68 0.14 -4.51 -16.73
CA LYS A 68 -0.13 -4.48 -18.18
C LYS A 68 -0.11 -3.04 -18.73
N ALA A 69 -0.81 -2.12 -18.06
CA ALA A 69 -0.87 -0.72 -18.48
C ALA A 69 0.49 -0.03 -18.42
N ILE A 70 1.24 -0.26 -17.35
CA ILE A 70 2.62 0.23 -17.21
C ILE A 70 3.53 -0.34 -18.29
N TYR A 71 3.42 -1.63 -18.62
CA TYR A 71 4.21 -2.22 -19.69
C TYR A 71 3.88 -1.55 -21.02
N ASN A 72 2.60 -1.40 -21.36
CA ASN A 72 2.18 -0.74 -22.60
C ASN A 72 2.72 0.69 -22.69
N LYS A 73 2.59 1.45 -21.59
CA LYS A 73 3.10 2.83 -21.49
C LYS A 73 4.61 2.91 -21.71
N LEU A 74 5.38 2.06 -21.02
CA LEU A 74 6.85 2.11 -21.08
C LEU A 74 7.42 1.52 -22.38
N SER A 75 6.77 0.49 -22.92
CA SER A 75 7.14 -0.10 -24.22
C SER A 75 6.68 0.73 -25.42
N GLN A 76 5.77 1.70 -25.21
CA GLN A 76 5.09 2.44 -26.29
C GLN A 76 4.35 1.50 -27.25
N THR A 77 3.78 0.41 -26.72
CA THR A 77 3.00 -0.57 -27.49
C THR A 77 1.68 -0.89 -26.78
N ASN A 78 0.69 -1.38 -27.52
CA ASN A 78 -0.54 -1.93 -26.94
C ASN A 78 -0.45 -3.46 -26.89
N HIS A 79 0.59 -3.99 -26.25
CA HIS A 79 0.84 -5.43 -26.24
C HIS A 79 -0.19 -6.19 -25.40
N TYR A 80 -0.62 -5.60 -24.28
CA TYR A 80 -1.62 -6.17 -23.40
C TYR A 80 -2.94 -5.43 -23.52
N ASP A 81 -4.05 -6.16 -23.54
CA ASP A 81 -5.36 -5.58 -23.29
C ASP A 81 -5.51 -5.29 -21.79
N VAL A 82 -5.75 -4.01 -21.47
CA VAL A 82 -5.91 -3.52 -20.10
C VAL A 82 -7.40 -3.38 -19.82
N ALA A 83 -7.90 -4.11 -18.84
CA ALA A 83 -9.27 -3.94 -18.37
C ALA A 83 -9.37 -2.64 -17.55
N ARG A 84 -10.42 -1.84 -17.79
CA ARG A 84 -10.75 -0.73 -16.89
C ARG A 84 -11.27 -1.30 -15.58
N LEU A 85 -10.77 -0.77 -14.48
CA LEU A 85 -11.26 -1.11 -13.15
C LEU A 85 -12.52 -0.28 -12.87
N GLU A 86 -13.58 -0.94 -12.41
CA GLU A 86 -14.81 -0.27 -12.00
C GLU A 86 -14.69 0.28 -10.57
N GLY A 87 -15.41 1.36 -10.25
CA GLY A 87 -15.46 1.95 -8.91
C GLY A 87 -14.66 3.24 -8.75
N SER A 88 -14.51 3.68 -7.50
CA SER A 88 -13.74 4.87 -7.14
C SER A 88 -12.24 4.57 -6.96
N LEU A 89 -11.42 5.62 -6.84
CA LEU A 89 -10.00 5.50 -6.51
C LEU A 89 -9.77 4.64 -5.26
N LEU A 90 -10.53 4.88 -4.19
CA LEU A 90 -10.38 4.15 -2.94
C LEU A 90 -10.77 2.68 -3.05
N ASP A 91 -11.71 2.34 -3.95
CA ASP A 91 -12.16 0.96 -4.14
C ASP A 91 -11.08 0.07 -4.77
N ASN A 92 -10.15 0.70 -5.48
CA ASN A 92 -9.15 0.02 -6.30
C ASN A 92 -7.71 0.31 -5.85
N LEU A 93 -7.52 1.09 -4.78
CA LEU A 93 -6.20 1.18 -4.15
C LEU A 93 -5.89 -0.16 -3.45
N PRO A 94 -4.72 -0.77 -3.73
CA PRO A 94 -4.27 -1.92 -2.96
C PRO A 94 -4.17 -1.58 -1.47
N ASP A 95 -4.37 -2.58 -0.60
CA ASP A 95 -4.42 -2.39 0.86
C ASP A 95 -3.22 -1.59 1.40
N PHE A 96 -2.00 -1.90 0.97
CA PHE A 96 -0.78 -1.18 1.37
C PHE A 96 -0.80 0.31 0.98
N ASP A 97 -1.30 0.63 -0.22
CA ASP A 97 -1.34 2.01 -0.71
C ASP A 97 -2.50 2.79 -0.05
N LEU A 98 -3.59 2.10 0.30
CA LEU A 98 -4.69 2.66 1.11
C LEU A 98 -4.23 2.97 2.55
N GLU A 99 -3.49 2.06 3.19
CA GLU A 99 -2.88 2.28 4.51
C GLU A 99 -2.01 3.54 4.51
N GLU A 100 -1.12 3.67 3.53
CA GLU A 100 -0.25 4.84 3.38
C GLU A 100 -1.04 6.14 3.16
N LEU A 101 -2.16 6.09 2.42
CA LEU A 101 -3.05 7.25 2.24
C LEU A 101 -3.68 7.69 3.56
N VAL A 102 -4.19 6.75 4.36
CA VAL A 102 -4.79 7.03 5.67
C VAL A 102 -3.74 7.56 6.66
N ILE A 103 -2.55 6.96 6.69
CA ILE A 103 -1.42 7.41 7.50
C ILE A 103 -1.02 8.84 7.11
N SER A 104 -0.95 9.14 5.81
CA SER A 104 -0.67 10.48 5.31
C SER A 104 -1.74 11.49 5.73
N TYR A 105 -3.02 11.12 5.64
CA TYR A 105 -4.14 11.94 6.08
C TYR A 105 -4.02 12.30 7.56
N ILE A 106 -3.77 11.32 8.45
CA ILE A 106 -3.63 11.55 9.89
C ILE A 106 -2.46 12.50 10.18
N GLN A 107 -1.30 12.25 9.58
CA GLN A 107 -0.11 13.08 9.81
C GLN A 107 -0.35 14.55 9.41
N VAL A 108 -1.02 14.78 8.28
CA VAL A 108 -1.22 16.13 7.74
C VAL A 108 -2.39 16.85 8.42
N LYS A 109 -3.53 16.18 8.61
CA LYS A 109 -4.77 16.82 9.11
C LYS A 109 -4.82 16.93 10.63
N TYR A 110 -4.17 16.02 11.34
CA TYR A 110 -4.22 15.96 12.80
C TYR A 110 -2.86 16.31 13.46
N ASP A 111 -1.88 16.74 12.65
CA ASP A 111 -0.56 17.19 13.08
C ASP A 111 0.21 16.12 13.88
N TYR A 112 0.27 14.91 13.31
CA TYR A 112 0.97 13.76 13.86
C TYR A 112 2.23 13.42 13.05
N TYR A 113 3.14 12.63 13.63
CA TYR A 113 4.17 11.90 12.90
C TYR A 113 4.11 10.41 13.26
N VAL A 114 4.39 9.56 12.28
CA VAL A 114 4.42 8.11 12.46
C VAL A 114 5.67 7.68 13.24
N LEU A 115 5.51 6.74 14.17
CA LEU A 115 6.61 6.05 14.80
C LEU A 115 7.07 4.90 13.90
N SER A 116 8.16 5.08 13.16
CA SER A 116 8.63 4.08 12.18
C SER A 116 8.85 2.67 12.74
N ASN A 117 9.17 2.55 14.04
CA ASN A 117 9.38 1.28 14.74
C ASN A 117 8.09 0.61 15.21
N SER A 118 6.93 1.27 15.13
CA SER A 118 5.62 0.71 15.48
C SER A 118 4.83 0.23 14.26
N ILE A 119 5.32 0.50 13.05
CA ILE A 119 4.75 -0.05 11.82
C ILE A 119 4.76 -1.57 11.94
N ALA A 120 3.57 -2.17 11.92
CA ALA A 120 3.29 -3.47 12.52
C ALA A 120 4.31 -4.57 12.15
N SER A 121 5.18 -4.93 13.10
CA SER A 121 5.92 -6.19 13.10
C SER A 121 5.27 -7.19 14.07
N LYS A 122 4.22 -7.88 13.62
CA LYS A 122 3.65 -9.13 14.21
C LYS A 122 3.55 -9.22 15.76
N SER A 123 3.32 -8.14 16.51
CA SER A 123 3.37 -8.24 17.98
C SER A 123 2.42 -7.29 18.71
N THR A 124 1.16 -7.70 18.79
CA THR A 124 0.12 -7.32 19.78
C THR A 124 -1.08 -8.28 19.62
N THR A 125 -1.92 -8.45 20.64
CA THR A 125 -3.17 -9.23 20.55
C THR A 125 -4.18 -8.60 19.58
N ILE A 126 -4.13 -7.26 19.42
CA ILE A 126 -4.90 -6.47 18.45
C ILE A 126 -3.92 -5.82 17.48
N LYS A 127 -4.03 -6.15 16.18
CA LYS A 127 -3.16 -5.59 15.14
C LYS A 127 -3.65 -4.19 14.76
N VAL A 128 -2.79 -3.20 14.95
CA VAL A 128 -2.89 -1.83 14.39
C VAL A 128 -1.81 -1.67 13.34
N GLU A 129 -1.97 -0.75 12.39
CA GLU A 129 -0.99 -0.57 11.31
C GLU A 129 0.26 0.17 11.77
N CYS A 130 0.08 1.20 12.61
CA CYS A 130 1.17 1.93 13.27
C CYS A 130 0.66 2.78 14.44
N GLU A 131 1.62 3.32 15.19
CA GLU A 131 1.42 4.33 16.23
C GLU A 131 1.94 5.71 15.78
N PHE A 132 1.37 6.75 16.36
CA PHE A 132 1.71 8.15 16.10
C PHE A 132 1.99 8.91 17.38
N LEU A 133 2.80 9.96 17.27
CA LEU A 133 2.94 11.01 18.28
C LEU A 133 2.60 12.38 17.69
N SER A 134 1.89 13.20 18.45
CA SER A 134 1.53 14.54 18.00
C SER A 134 2.77 15.42 17.87
N ARG A 135 2.78 16.32 16.89
CA ARG A 135 3.80 17.36 16.72
C ARG A 135 3.57 18.55 17.65
N ASP A 136 2.36 18.69 18.20
CA ASP A 136 2.00 19.73 19.16
C ASP A 136 2.71 19.53 20.53
N LEU A 137 3.69 20.39 20.81
CA LEU A 137 4.46 20.39 22.05
C LEU A 137 3.64 20.75 23.29
N LYS A 138 2.50 21.44 23.12
CA LYS A 138 1.64 21.86 24.24
C LYS A 138 0.62 20.79 24.61
N ARG A 139 0.29 19.91 23.67
CA ARG A 139 -0.69 18.85 23.84
C ARG A 139 -0.17 17.56 23.22
N VAL A 140 0.75 16.90 23.95
CA VAL A 140 1.29 15.60 23.58
C VAL A 140 0.17 14.56 23.59
N ARG A 141 -0.11 13.99 22.42
CA ARG A 141 -1.10 12.93 22.20
C ARG A 141 -0.42 11.74 21.53
N LYS A 142 -0.96 10.56 21.83
CA LYS A 142 -0.60 9.33 21.14
C LYS A 142 -1.80 8.87 20.35
N ALA A 143 -1.55 8.26 19.19
CA ALA A 143 -2.62 7.65 18.43
C ALA A 143 -2.21 6.34 17.81
N VAL A 144 -3.20 5.52 17.46
CA VAL A 144 -3.04 4.33 16.64
C VAL A 144 -4.02 4.37 15.49
N VAL A 145 -3.74 3.63 14.41
CA VAL A 145 -4.68 3.50 13.29
C VAL A 145 -4.92 2.04 12.94
N GLN A 146 -6.16 1.72 12.59
CA GLN A 146 -6.50 0.50 11.88
C GLN A 146 -7.17 0.82 10.54
N VAL A 147 -6.70 0.15 9.48
CA VAL A 147 -7.21 0.32 8.13
C VAL A 147 -7.74 -1.01 7.61
N LYS A 148 -8.93 -0.97 7.00
CA LYS A 148 -9.57 -2.09 6.33
C LYS A 148 -10.05 -1.64 4.96
N GLY A 149 -9.60 -2.34 3.92
CA GLY A 149 -10.04 -2.12 2.55
C GLY A 149 -11.51 -2.51 2.34
N ARG A 150 -12.08 -2.12 1.19
CA ARG A 150 -13.51 -2.26 0.88
C ARG A 150 -14.10 -3.65 1.11
N LYS A 151 -13.32 -4.70 0.80
CA LYS A 151 -13.77 -6.11 0.84
C LYS A 151 -13.56 -6.76 2.22
N ALA A 152 -13.05 -6.02 3.20
CA ALA A 152 -12.83 -6.53 4.54
C ALA A 152 -14.14 -6.59 5.34
N GLU A 153 -14.12 -7.42 6.38
CA GLU A 153 -15.20 -7.47 7.38
C GLU A 153 -15.31 -6.16 8.16
N ALA A 154 -16.50 -5.92 8.75
CA ALA A 154 -16.74 -4.79 9.63
C ALA A 154 -15.76 -4.78 10.81
N LEU A 155 -15.34 -3.58 11.22
CA LEU A 155 -14.41 -3.38 12.31
C LEU A 155 -15.16 -3.00 13.59
N ASP A 156 -14.99 -3.77 14.66
CA ASP A 156 -15.62 -3.46 15.96
C ASP A 156 -14.71 -2.55 16.79
N ALA A 157 -15.17 -1.33 17.07
CA ALA A 157 -14.43 -0.35 17.85
C ALA A 157 -14.14 -0.80 19.30
N LEU A 158 -14.96 -1.72 19.85
CA LEU A 158 -14.72 -2.28 21.19
C LEU A 158 -13.38 -3.01 21.30
N GLN A 159 -12.84 -3.52 20.18
CA GLN A 159 -11.53 -4.15 20.15
C GLN A 159 -10.39 -3.18 20.49
N PHE A 160 -10.62 -1.86 20.45
CA PHE A 160 -9.61 -0.84 20.70
C PHE A 160 -9.78 -0.14 22.05
N ALA A 161 -10.69 -0.61 22.91
CA ALA A 161 -10.95 0.00 24.22
C ALA A 161 -9.69 0.06 25.10
N ASP A 162 -8.81 -0.93 25.03
CA ASP A 162 -7.56 -0.93 25.79
C ASP A 162 -6.66 0.25 25.37
N PHE A 163 -6.61 0.61 24.08
CA PHE A 163 -5.84 1.77 23.61
C PHE A 163 -6.40 3.07 24.19
N THR A 164 -7.72 3.25 24.13
CA THR A 164 -8.37 4.48 24.59
C THR A 164 -8.27 4.63 26.11
N GLN A 165 -8.38 3.54 26.87
CA GLN A 165 -8.11 3.50 28.31
C GLN A 165 -6.66 3.88 28.66
N ASN A 166 -5.71 3.58 27.77
CA ASN A 166 -4.31 3.98 27.91
C ASN A 166 -4.02 5.37 27.31
N GLY A 167 -5.04 6.16 27.02
CA GLY A 167 -4.92 7.56 26.59
C GLY A 167 -4.57 7.75 25.12
N TYR A 168 -4.72 6.72 24.29
CA TYR A 168 -4.57 6.85 22.84
C TYR A 168 -5.86 7.38 22.20
N GLU A 169 -5.68 8.21 21.18
CA GLU A 169 -6.70 8.43 20.16
C GLU A 169 -6.63 7.29 19.13
N VAL A 170 -7.77 6.77 18.69
CA VAL A 170 -7.81 5.62 17.77
C VAL A 170 -8.48 6.04 16.47
N PHE A 171 -7.73 6.05 15.39
CA PHE A 171 -8.24 6.31 14.05
C PHE A 171 -8.65 5.01 13.38
N LEU A 172 -9.87 4.97 12.83
CA LEU A 172 -10.40 3.79 12.14
C LEU A 172 -10.84 4.17 10.73
N PHE A 173 -10.37 3.42 9.73
CA PHE A 173 -10.90 3.45 8.37
C PHE A 173 -11.31 2.04 7.97
N ALA A 174 -12.60 1.82 7.72
CA ALA A 174 -13.14 0.52 7.34
C ALA A 174 -14.43 0.70 6.51
N PRO A 175 -14.89 -0.35 5.79
CA PRO A 175 -16.19 -0.31 5.09
C PRO A 175 -17.34 -0.04 6.05
N GLU A 176 -17.24 -0.60 7.26
CA GLU A 176 -18.18 -0.43 8.34
C GLU A 176 -17.42 -0.46 9.68
N VAL A 177 -17.77 0.46 10.59
CA VAL A 177 -17.24 0.50 11.95
C VAL A 177 -18.41 0.37 12.93
N LEU A 178 -18.39 -0.69 13.74
CA LEU A 178 -19.40 -0.99 14.74
C LEU A 178 -19.02 -0.39 16.10
N ASN A 179 -20.02 0.00 16.90
CA ASN A 179 -19.85 0.43 18.30
C ASN A 179 -18.90 1.62 18.53
N ALA A 180 -18.62 2.43 17.49
CA ALA A 180 -17.73 3.60 17.63
C ALA A 180 -18.25 4.62 18.66
N ASP A 181 -19.56 4.70 18.84
CA ASP A 181 -20.25 5.54 19.82
C ASP A 181 -20.13 5.04 21.27
N LYS A 182 -19.67 3.80 21.47
CA LYS A 182 -19.54 3.16 22.80
C LYS A 182 -18.14 3.25 23.38
N VAL A 183 -17.19 3.81 22.64
CA VAL A 183 -15.79 3.93 23.04
C VAL A 183 -15.34 5.37 22.85
N ASP A 184 -14.85 5.99 23.92
CA ASP A 184 -14.32 7.36 23.85
C ASP A 184 -13.03 7.41 23.02
N ASN A 185 -12.73 8.58 22.44
CA ASN A 185 -11.50 8.84 21.66
C ASN A 185 -11.33 7.95 20.41
N ILE A 186 -12.42 7.45 19.83
CA ILE A 186 -12.46 6.88 18.48
C ILE A 186 -12.71 8.00 17.47
N VAL A 187 -11.93 8.01 16.40
CA VAL A 187 -12.13 8.86 15.22
C VAL A 187 -12.32 7.97 13.99
N VAL A 188 -13.54 7.95 13.45
CA VAL A 188 -13.84 7.21 12.21
C VAL A 188 -13.59 8.14 11.02
N ILE A 189 -12.67 7.74 10.14
CA ILE A 189 -12.35 8.46 8.91
C ILE A 189 -13.31 8.00 7.82
N THR A 190 -13.97 8.93 7.16
CA THR A 190 -14.92 8.63 6.09
C THR A 190 -14.23 8.56 4.71
N PRO A 191 -14.79 7.79 3.76
CA PRO A 191 -14.30 7.79 2.37
C PRO A 191 -14.27 9.19 1.74
N SER A 192 -15.27 10.03 2.02
CA SER A 192 -15.35 11.38 1.49
C SER A 192 -14.23 12.29 2.02
N GLU A 193 -13.83 12.14 3.29
CA GLU A 193 -12.69 12.87 3.84
C GLU A 193 -11.37 12.47 3.19
N LEU A 194 -11.17 11.17 2.93
CA LEU A 194 -9.96 10.70 2.24
C LEU A 194 -9.91 11.14 0.78
N ILE A 195 -11.03 11.10 0.05
CA ILE A 195 -11.09 11.56 -1.34
C ILE A 195 -10.77 13.07 -1.40
N ASN A 196 -11.41 13.86 -0.54
CA ASN A 196 -11.17 15.30 -0.46
C ASN A 196 -9.69 15.60 -0.10
N PHE A 197 -9.12 14.82 0.83
CA PHE A 197 -7.70 14.93 1.14
C PHE A 197 -6.82 14.58 -0.05
N TYR A 198 -7.10 13.46 -0.73
CA TYR A 198 -6.36 13.04 -1.91
C TYR A 198 -6.32 14.13 -2.99
N GLU A 199 -7.49 14.70 -3.32
CA GLU A 199 -7.61 15.74 -4.35
C GLU A 199 -6.84 17.02 -3.97
N ASN A 200 -6.91 17.45 -2.71
CA ASN A 200 -6.30 18.72 -2.27
C ASN A 200 -4.83 18.61 -1.88
N TYR A 201 -4.33 17.42 -1.57
CA TYR A 201 -2.96 17.19 -1.05
C TYR A 201 -2.13 16.28 -1.96
N LYS A 202 -2.60 15.99 -3.17
CA LYS A 202 -1.94 15.13 -4.14
C LYS A 202 -0.44 15.38 -4.34
N ALA A 203 -0.03 16.66 -4.32
CA ALA A 203 1.36 17.06 -4.53
C ALA A 203 2.34 16.58 -3.44
N ILE A 204 1.82 16.21 -2.25
CA ILE A 204 2.62 15.70 -1.14
C ILE A 204 2.42 14.20 -0.89
N LEU A 205 1.59 13.54 -1.70
CA LEU A 205 1.37 12.09 -1.62
C LEU A 205 2.46 11.34 -2.41
N PRO A 206 2.87 10.15 -1.95
CA PRO A 206 3.83 9.33 -2.68
C PRO A 206 3.27 8.87 -4.04
N ASP A 207 4.15 8.75 -5.02
CA ASP A 207 3.80 8.29 -6.36
C ASP A 207 3.13 6.91 -6.36
N SER A 208 3.42 6.05 -5.38
CA SER A 208 2.79 4.74 -5.26
C SER A 208 1.27 4.80 -5.07
N ILE A 209 0.73 5.94 -4.60
CA ILE A 209 -0.70 6.20 -4.48
C ILE A 209 -1.22 6.91 -5.74
N THR A 210 -0.52 7.94 -6.23
CA THR A 210 -1.04 8.79 -7.31
C THR A 210 -0.97 8.16 -8.71
N GLN A 211 -0.11 7.16 -8.90
CA GLN A 211 0.03 6.46 -10.20
C GLN A 211 -1.23 5.67 -10.61
N TRP A 212 -2.10 5.34 -9.65
CA TRP A 212 -3.31 4.55 -9.87
C TRP A 212 -4.35 5.27 -10.74
N GLU A 213 -4.36 6.60 -10.80
CA GLU A 213 -5.36 7.38 -11.53
C GLU A 213 -5.48 7.07 -13.01
N ASN A 214 -4.39 6.61 -13.64
CA ASN A 214 -4.37 6.34 -15.08
C ASN A 214 -4.98 4.97 -15.44
N LEU A 215 -5.42 4.21 -14.45
CA LEU A 215 -6.02 2.88 -14.59
C LEU A 215 -7.54 2.88 -14.42
N TYR A 216 -8.11 4.06 -14.17
CA TYR A 216 -9.53 4.29 -13.96
C TYR A 216 -10.13 5.09 -15.13
#